data_AF-A0A2E2YM63-F1
#
_entry.id   AF-A0A2E2YM63-F1
#
_cell.length_a   1.000
_cell.length_b   1.000
_cell.length_c   1.000
_cell.angle_alpha   90.00
_cell.angle_beta   90.00
_cell.angle_gamma   90.00
#
_symmetry.space_group_name_H-M   'P 1'
#
loop_
_entity.id
_entity.type
_entity.pdbx_description
1 polymer ?
#
loop_
_entity_poly.entity_id
_entity_poly.type
_entity_poly.pdbx_seq_one_letter_code
_entity_poly.pdbx_strand_id
1 'polypeptide(L)'
;MRFHRSDLPGIIFAILAPAGMMLLLLASYEIWDHHGTPLLGMLAGNIAIGAGLLAAFSRFIHKWGMIIVSLLLIVLSVIAVLTFQQLENTSNIYYTLLKWVGVFGFLGFNVSVILQFLNNGLEPALNRRDERLAAKDNS
;
A
#
# COMPACT_ATOMS: atom_id res chain seq x y z
N MET A 1 -16.35 -14.50 13.19
CA MET A 1 -15.00 -14.83 12.66
C MET A 1 -14.00 -14.69 13.80
N ARG A 2 -13.17 -15.69 14.09
CA ARG A 2 -12.13 -15.60 15.13
C ARG A 2 -10.88 -14.94 14.50
N PHE A 3 -10.49 -13.77 14.99
CA PHE A 3 -9.24 -13.10 14.59
C PHE A 3 -8.05 -14.00 14.94
N HIS A 4 -7.18 -14.25 13.96
CA HIS A 4 -5.96 -15.02 14.18
C HIS A 4 -4.77 -14.07 14.40
N ARG A 5 -3.74 -14.50 15.16
CA ARG A 5 -2.57 -13.65 15.44
C ARG A 5 -1.82 -13.22 14.18
N SER A 6 -1.99 -13.95 13.07
CA SER A 6 -1.48 -13.60 11.75
C SER A 6 -2.14 -12.36 11.12
N ASP A 7 -3.31 -11.95 11.61
CA ASP A 7 -4.08 -10.82 11.08
C ASP A 7 -3.65 -9.49 11.72
N LEU A 8 -2.95 -9.59 12.86
CA LEU A 8 -2.52 -8.46 13.69
C LEU A 8 -1.59 -7.47 12.95
N PRO A 9 -0.60 -7.92 12.15
CA PRO A 9 0.21 -7.02 11.32
C PRO A 9 -0.64 -6.24 10.31
N GLY A 10 -1.62 -6.91 9.69
CA GLY A 10 -2.54 -6.28 8.74
C GLY A 10 -3.37 -5.18 9.36
N ILE A 11 -3.91 -5.43 10.55
CA ILE A 11 -4.72 -4.46 11.29
C ILE A 11 -3.88 -3.24 11.67
N ILE A 12 -2.64 -3.45 12.12
CA ILE A 12 -1.71 -2.35 12.42
C ILE A 12 -1.44 -1.51 11.16
N PHE A 13 -1.17 -2.15 10.02
CA PHE A 13 -0.99 -1.45 8.75
C PHE A 13 -2.28 -0.74 8.29
N ALA A 14 -3.46 -1.34 8.49
CA ALA A 14 -4.75 -0.72 8.17
C ALA A 14 -4.94 0.64 8.82
N ILE A 15 -4.49 0.76 10.07
CA ILE A 15 -4.72 1.92 10.91
C ILE A 15 -3.62 2.95 10.67
N LEU A 16 -2.36 2.51 10.63
CA LEU A 16 -1.21 3.40 10.59
C LEU A 16 -0.82 3.83 9.17
N ALA A 17 -0.93 2.94 8.17
CA ALA A 17 -0.54 3.28 6.81
C ALA A 17 -1.36 4.42 6.19
N PRO A 18 -2.69 4.53 6.37
CA PRO A 18 -3.44 5.60 5.75
C PRO A 18 -3.24 6.94 6.44
N ALA A 19 -3.14 6.95 7.77
CA ALA A 19 -2.75 8.14 8.52
C ALA A 19 -1.33 8.61 8.14
N GLY A 20 -0.38 7.68 8.04
CA GLY A 20 1.01 7.98 7.66
C GLY A 20 1.16 8.47 6.22
N MET A 21 0.49 7.83 5.26
CA MET A 21 0.50 8.29 3.87
C MET A 21 -0.18 9.65 3.70
N MET A 22 -1.28 9.91 4.42
CA MET A 22 -1.95 11.21 4.41
C MET A 22 -1.02 12.32 4.94
N LEU A 23 -0.32 12.05 6.05
CA LEU A 23 0.68 12.98 6.59
C LEU A 23 1.84 13.23 5.62
N LEU A 24 2.34 12.17 4.95
CA LEU A 24 3.38 12.29 3.93
C LEU A 24 2.92 13.16 2.75
N LEU A 25 1.66 13.01 2.32
CA LEU A 25 1.10 13.75 1.18
C LEU A 25 0.85 15.22 1.52
N LEU A 26 0.31 15.49 2.72
CA LEU A 26 0.17 16.85 3.26
C LEU A 26 1.54 17.55 3.34
N ALA A 27 2.56 16.85 3.84
CA ALA A 27 3.92 17.36 3.95
C ALA A 27 4.59 17.58 2.58
N SER A 28 4.45 16.67 1.62
CA SER A 28 5.18 16.74 0.33
C SER A 28 4.67 17.80 -0.63
N TYR A 29 3.41 18.21 -0.49
CA TYR A 29 2.76 19.18 -1.36
C TYR A 29 2.38 20.48 -0.62
N GLU A 30 2.84 20.67 0.62
CA GLU A 30 2.56 21.86 1.44
C GLU A 30 1.05 22.17 1.56
N ILE A 31 0.20 21.13 1.52
CA ILE A 31 -1.27 21.27 1.48
C ILE A 31 -1.84 21.51 2.89
N TRP A 32 -1.00 21.73 3.89
CA TRP A 32 -1.41 21.97 5.28
C TRP A 32 -2.39 23.15 5.41
N ASP A 33 -2.19 24.18 4.58
CA ASP A 33 -3.03 25.39 4.59
C ASP A 33 -4.23 25.33 3.63
N HIS A 34 -4.38 24.24 2.86
CA HIS A 34 -5.48 24.09 1.91
C HIS A 34 -6.71 23.51 2.60
N HIS A 35 -7.47 24.36 3.27
CA HIS A 35 -8.72 23.97 3.92
C HIS A 35 -9.87 23.85 2.91
N GLY A 36 -10.62 22.74 2.96
CA GLY A 36 -11.90 22.59 2.25
C GLY A 36 -11.85 22.11 0.80
N THR A 37 -10.73 21.55 0.31
CA THR A 37 -10.67 21.01 -1.05
C THR A 37 -11.20 19.57 -1.13
N PRO A 38 -12.15 19.26 -2.03
CA PRO A 38 -12.61 17.88 -2.28
C PRO A 38 -11.47 16.92 -2.65
N LEU A 39 -10.39 17.46 -3.21
CA LEU A 39 -9.18 16.74 -3.59
C LEU A 39 -8.49 16.05 -2.40
N LEU A 40 -8.37 16.74 -1.25
CA LEU A 40 -7.79 16.17 -0.03
C LEU A 40 -8.62 15.00 0.50
N GLY A 41 -9.95 15.13 0.48
CA GLY A 41 -10.87 14.05 0.85
C GLY A 41 -10.77 12.84 -0.08
N MET A 42 -10.68 13.06 -1.39
CA MET A 42 -10.47 11.98 -2.37
C MET A 42 -9.11 11.29 -2.20
N LEU A 43 -8.05 12.02 -1.91
CA LEU A 43 -6.72 11.46 -1.66
C LEU A 43 -6.70 10.63 -0.37
N ALA A 44 -7.23 11.17 0.72
CA ALA A 44 -7.39 10.45 1.99
C ALA A 44 -8.22 9.17 1.81
N GLY A 45 -9.32 9.25 1.04
CA GLY A 45 -10.17 8.12 0.73
C GLY A 45 -9.44 7.02 -0.03
N ASN A 46 -8.70 7.35 -1.08
CA ASN A 46 -7.94 6.36 -1.85
C ASN A 46 -6.84 5.70 -1.00
N ILE A 47 -6.17 6.47 -0.16
CA ILE A 47 -5.18 5.99 0.78
C ILE A 47 -5.82 5.04 1.83
N ALA A 48 -6.97 5.42 2.38
CA ALA A 48 -7.73 4.60 3.34
C ALA A 48 -8.25 3.31 2.72
N ILE A 49 -8.74 3.36 1.48
CA ILE A 49 -9.17 2.17 0.73
C ILE A 49 -7.98 1.26 0.48
N GLY A 50 -6.84 1.80 0.05
CA GLY A 50 -5.60 1.02 -0.16
C GLY A 50 -5.12 0.33 1.11
N ALA A 51 -5.11 1.04 2.24
CA ALA A 51 -4.77 0.47 3.54
C ALA A 51 -5.79 -0.56 4.03
N GLY A 52 -7.08 -0.31 3.83
CA GLY A 52 -8.16 -1.24 4.15
C GLY A 52 -8.06 -2.54 3.36
N LEU A 53 -7.73 -2.46 2.06
CA LEU A 53 -7.48 -3.63 1.21
C LEU A 53 -6.26 -4.42 1.71
N LEU A 54 -5.14 -3.73 2.00
CA LEU A 54 -3.95 -4.36 2.57
C LEU A 54 -4.23 -5.10 3.88
N ALA A 55 -5.06 -4.53 4.73
CA ALA A 55 -5.43 -5.11 6.01
C ALA A 55 -6.38 -6.29 5.87
N ALA A 56 -7.43 -6.14 5.05
CA ALA A 56 -8.37 -7.20 4.74
C ALA A 56 -7.65 -8.41 4.11
N PHE A 57 -6.59 -8.16 3.35
CA PHE A 57 -5.82 -9.19 2.66
C PHE A 57 -4.50 -9.56 3.33
N SER A 58 -4.19 -9.01 4.51
CA SER A 58 -2.93 -9.28 5.20
C SER A 58 -2.72 -10.76 5.50
N ARG A 59 -3.82 -11.47 5.74
CA ARG A 59 -3.84 -12.91 5.98
C ARG A 59 -3.34 -13.72 4.77
N PHE A 60 -3.47 -13.18 3.57
CA PHE A 60 -3.00 -13.81 2.34
C PHE A 60 -1.56 -13.40 1.98
N ILE A 61 -0.95 -12.51 2.76
CA ILE A 61 0.44 -12.10 2.56
C ILE A 61 1.35 -13.05 3.33
N HIS A 62 2.13 -13.84 2.60
CA HIS A 62 3.16 -14.73 3.18
C HIS A 62 4.55 -14.10 3.11
N LYS A 63 4.86 -13.35 2.05
CA LYS A 63 6.15 -12.71 1.81
C LYS A 63 6.10 -11.24 2.25
N TRP A 64 6.07 -11.03 3.56
CA TRP A 64 6.10 -9.70 4.17
C TRP A 64 7.39 -8.92 3.87
N GLY A 65 8.52 -9.61 3.68
CA GLY A 65 9.81 -8.98 3.41
C GLY A 65 9.79 -8.04 2.19
N MET A 66 9.25 -8.50 1.05
CA MET A 66 9.17 -7.67 -0.16
C MET A 66 8.30 -6.42 0.06
N ILE A 67 7.15 -6.58 0.72
CA ILE A 67 6.22 -5.49 1.01
C ILE A 67 6.87 -4.46 1.94
N ILE A 68 7.54 -4.93 2.99
CA ILE A 68 8.25 -4.06 3.95
C ILE A 68 9.40 -3.32 3.26
N VAL A 69 10.19 -4.00 2.42
CA VAL A 69 11.29 -3.38 1.67
C VAL A 69 10.77 -2.30 0.72
N SER A 70 9.71 -2.59 -0.04
CA SER A 70 9.11 -1.59 -0.94
C SER A 70 8.55 -0.41 -0.14
N LEU A 71 7.90 -0.66 0.99
CA LEU A 71 7.35 0.39 1.84
C LEU A 71 8.44 1.26 2.48
N LEU A 72 9.51 0.65 2.99
CA LEU A 72 10.69 1.38 3.47
C LEU A 72 11.33 2.23 2.38
N LEU A 73 11.48 1.67 1.17
CA LEU A 73 12.06 2.39 0.04
C LEU A 73 11.21 3.60 -0.35
N ILE A 74 9.89 3.48 -0.33
CA ILE A 74 8.96 4.61 -0.55
C ILE A 74 9.15 5.67 0.55
N VAL A 75 9.12 5.26 1.82
CA VAL A 75 9.28 6.19 2.97
C VAL A 75 10.61 6.94 2.89
N LEU A 76 11.72 6.24 2.66
CA LEU A 76 13.04 6.84 2.50
C LEU A 76 13.10 7.80 1.30
N SER A 77 12.46 7.43 0.19
CA SER A 77 12.39 8.30 -0.99
C SER A 77 11.64 9.60 -0.68
N VAL A 78 10.52 9.52 0.06
CA VAL A 78 9.78 10.74 0.43
C VAL A 78 10.56 11.60 1.42
N ILE A 79 11.17 11.01 2.45
CA ILE A 79 12.00 11.76 3.41
C ILE A 79 13.13 12.48 2.67
N ALA A 80 13.83 11.80 1.77
CA ALA A 80 14.90 12.40 1.00
C ALA A 80 14.39 13.54 0.08
N VAL A 81 13.23 13.37 -0.57
CA VAL A 81 12.60 14.42 -1.38
C VAL A 81 12.23 15.64 -0.52
N LEU A 82 11.70 15.44 0.68
CA LEU A 82 11.38 16.52 1.62
C LEU A 82 12.64 17.28 2.07
N THR A 83 13.72 16.56 2.39
CA THR A 83 15.00 17.20 2.76
C THR A 83 15.56 18.03 1.60
N PHE A 84 15.46 17.54 0.36
CA PHE A 84 15.88 18.29 -0.83
C PHE A 84 15.01 19.53 -1.09
N GLN A 85 13.71 19.47 -0.79
CA GLN A 85 12.81 20.63 -0.85
C GLN A 85 13.19 21.70 0.18
N GLN A 86 13.47 21.30 1.43
CA GLN A 86 13.87 22.23 2.49
C GLN A 86 15.22 22.92 2.22
N LEU A 87 16.10 22.28 1.45
CA LEU A 87 17.39 22.84 1.03
C LEU A 87 17.27 23.70 -0.25
N GLU A 88 16.04 23.97 -0.73
CA GLU A 88 15.74 24.67 -1.99
C GLU A 88 16.44 24.08 -3.23
N ASN A 89 16.86 22.81 -3.15
CA ASN A 89 17.71 22.17 -4.15
C ASN A 89 16.88 21.36 -5.15
N THR A 90 15.82 21.99 -5.67
CA THR A 90 14.78 21.34 -6.49
C THR A 90 15.17 21.16 -7.96
N SER A 91 16.22 21.83 -8.44
CA SER A 91 16.73 21.73 -9.81
C SER A 91 17.70 20.56 -10.04
N ASN A 92 18.05 19.82 -8.97
CA ASN A 92 19.04 18.75 -9.03
C ASN A 92 18.50 17.48 -9.71
N ILE A 93 19.29 16.84 -10.58
CA ILE A 93 18.92 15.58 -11.24
C ILE A 93 18.65 14.45 -10.22
N TYR A 94 19.35 14.44 -9.09
CA TYR A 94 19.14 13.46 -8.02
C TYR A 94 17.75 13.59 -7.39
N TYR A 95 17.20 14.80 -7.29
CA TYR A 95 15.85 15.04 -6.80
C TYR A 95 14.80 14.40 -7.72
N THR A 96 15.00 14.49 -9.03
CA THR A 96 14.12 13.86 -10.02
C THR A 96 14.26 12.33 -9.99
N LEU A 97 15.48 11.80 -9.88
CA LEU A 97 15.73 10.36 -9.77
C LEU A 97 15.09 9.77 -8.51
N LEU A 98 15.17 10.46 -7.37
CA LEU A 98 14.54 10.05 -6.11
C LEU A 98 13.02 9.91 -6.23
N LYS A 99 12.37 10.82 -6.96
CA LYS A 99 10.93 10.71 -7.26
C LYS A 99 10.63 9.46 -8.08
N TRP A 100 11.41 9.19 -9.12
CA TRP A 100 11.24 7.98 -9.93
C TRP A 100 11.46 6.70 -9.13
N VAL A 101 12.46 6.66 -8.26
CA VAL A 101 12.69 5.53 -7.35
C VAL A 101 11.47 5.31 -6.45
N GLY A 102 10.88 6.39 -5.91
CA GLY A 102 9.62 6.32 -5.16
C GLY A 102 8.46 5.76 -5.98
N VAL A 103 8.29 6.20 -7.23
CA VAL A 103 7.26 5.70 -8.15
C VAL A 103 7.42 4.21 -8.47
N PHE A 104 8.64 3.77 -8.82
CA PHE A 104 8.91 2.36 -9.08
C PHE A 104 8.79 1.51 -7.81
N GLY A 105 9.16 2.05 -6.65
CA GLY A 105 8.94 1.42 -5.36
C GLY A 105 7.45 1.21 -5.08
N PHE A 106 6.63 2.22 -5.34
CA PHE A 106 5.16 2.14 -5.20
C PHE A 106 4.55 1.14 -6.18
N LEU A 107 4.99 1.13 -7.45
CA LEU A 107 4.55 0.13 -8.42
C LEU A 107 4.90 -1.30 -7.95
N GLY A 108 6.15 -1.52 -7.52
CA GLY A 108 6.61 -2.82 -7.02
C GLY A 108 5.83 -3.28 -5.78
N PHE A 109 5.51 -2.34 -4.88
CA PHE A 109 4.63 -2.61 -3.74
C PHE A 109 3.25 -3.08 -4.18
N ASN A 110 2.58 -2.34 -5.06
CA ASN A 110 1.24 -2.67 -5.54
C ASN A 110 1.20 -4.03 -6.25
N VAL A 111 2.14 -4.28 -7.17
CA VAL A 111 2.25 -5.56 -7.89
C VAL A 111 2.49 -6.71 -6.91
N SER A 112 3.37 -6.53 -5.92
CA SER A 112 3.68 -7.57 -4.93
C SER A 112 2.47 -7.92 -4.06
N VAL A 113 1.66 -6.92 -3.68
CA VAL A 113 0.43 -7.12 -2.91
C VAL A 113 -0.62 -7.85 -3.76
N ILE A 114 -0.84 -7.41 -4.99
CA ILE A 114 -1.81 -8.03 -5.90
C ILE A 114 -1.44 -9.49 -6.20
N LEU A 115 -0.17 -9.77 -6.52
CA LEU A 115 0.28 -11.14 -6.80
C LEU A 115 0.11 -12.06 -5.59
N GLN A 116 0.42 -11.58 -4.39
CA GLN A 116 0.21 -12.37 -3.17
C GLN A 116 -1.28 -12.62 -2.90
N PHE A 117 -2.14 -11.63 -3.17
CA PHE A 117 -3.57 -11.82 -3.08
C PHE A 117 -4.11 -12.84 -4.09
N LEU A 118 -3.65 -12.78 -5.34
CA LEU A 118 -4.06 -13.72 -6.39
C LEU A 118 -3.65 -15.16 -6.03
N ASN A 119 -2.37 -15.37 -5.73
CA ASN A 119 -1.82 -16.72 -5.52
C ASN A 119 -2.28 -17.35 -4.20
N ASN A 120 -2.43 -16.56 -3.13
CA ASN A 120 -2.74 -17.11 -1.81
C ASN A 120 -4.21 -16.98 -1.42
N GLY A 121 -4.97 -16.13 -2.11
CA GLY A 121 -6.38 -15.85 -1.83
C GLY A 121 -7.31 -16.32 -2.94
N LEU A 122 -7.13 -15.78 -4.15
CA LEU A 122 -8.07 -16.01 -5.25
C LEU A 122 -7.95 -17.44 -5.83
N GLU A 123 -6.74 -17.89 -6.15
CA GLU A 123 -6.51 -19.21 -6.74
C GLU A 123 -7.01 -20.36 -5.83
N PRO A 124 -6.72 -20.39 -4.51
CA PRO A 124 -7.28 -21.40 -3.63
C PRO A 124 -8.81 -21.33 -3.49
N ALA A 125 -9.39 -20.14 -3.59
CA ALA A 125 -10.85 -19.98 -3.53
C ALA A 125 -11.54 -20.50 -4.81
N LEU A 126 -10.92 -20.29 -5.98
CA LEU A 126 -11.39 -20.83 -7.25
C LEU A 126 -11.28 -22.36 -7.28
N ASN A 127 -10.14 -22.92 -6.89
CA ASN A 127 -9.95 -24.38 -6.86
C ASN A 127 -10.98 -25.07 -5.94
N ARG A 128 -11.25 -24.53 -4.74
CA ARG A 128 -12.29 -25.06 -3.85
C ARG A 128 -13.70 -24.93 -4.42
N ARG A 129 -13.96 -23.94 -5.26
CA ARG A 129 -15.25 -23.78 -5.92
C ARG A 129 -15.41 -24.84 -7.02
N ASP A 130 -14.37 -25.06 -7.80
CA ASP A 130 -14.39 -26.05 -8.88
C ASP A 130 -14.52 -27.48 -8.32
N GLU A 131 -13.83 -27.80 -7.23
CA GLU A 131 -13.99 -29.07 -6.50
C GLU A 131 -15.45 -29.30 -6.03
N ARG A 132 -16.11 -28.25 -5.53
CA ARG A 132 -17.52 -28.33 -5.10
C ARG A 132 -18.49 -28.50 -6.25
N LEU A 133 -18.20 -27.91 -7.41
CA LEU A 133 -19.01 -28.07 -8.61
C LEU A 133 -18.84 -29.48 -9.17
N ALA A 134 -17.61 -29.97 -9.29
CA ALA A 134 -17.32 -31.34 -9.71
C ALA A 134 -17.96 -32.39 -8.78
N ALA A 135 -18.00 -32.14 -7.47
CA ALA A 135 -18.66 -33.05 -6.53
C ALA A 135 -20.19 -33.09 -6.68
N LYS A 136 -20.82 -32.02 -7.18
CA LYS A 136 -22.27 -31.97 -7.45
C LYS A 136 -22.66 -32.63 -8.77
N ASP A 137 -21.80 -32.54 -9.79
CA ASP A 137 -22.07 -33.17 -11.09
C ASP A 137 -21.90 -34.70 -11.04
N ASN A 138 -21.15 -35.21 -10.06
CA ASN A 138 -20.95 -36.65 -9.82
C ASN A 138 -21.95 -37.29 -8.82
N SER A 139 -22.93 -36.52 -8.33
CA SER A 139 -23.98 -36.99 -7.38
C SER A 139 -25.35 -37.01 -8.02
#